data_AF-A0A0V0XF63-F1
#
_entry.id   AF-A0A0V0XF63-F1
#
_cell.length_a   1.000
_cell.length_b   1.000
_cell.length_c   1.000
_cell.angle_alpha   90.00
_cell.angle_beta   90.00
_cell.angle_gamma   90.00
#
_symmetry.space_group_name_H-M   'P 1'
#
loop_
_entity.id
_entity.type
_entity.pdbx_description
1 polymer ?
#
loop_
_entity_poly.entity_id
_entity_poly.type
_entity_poly.pdbx_seq_one_letter_code
_entity_poly.pdbx_strand_id
1 'polypeptide(L)' 'MCKGVQYLNEIKDSVVAGFQWASKEGALAEENMRGICFEVCDVVLHADAIHRGGGQVIPTARR' A
#
# COMPACT_ATOMS: atom_id res chain seq x y z
N MET A 1 -11.55 5.75 7.13
CA MET A 1 -11.96 4.38 6.73
C MET A 1 -12.48 4.37 5.30
N CYS A 2 -11.65 3.91 4.37
CA CYS A 2 -12.03 3.69 2.98
C CYS A 2 -13.23 2.73 2.89
N LYS A 3 -14.36 3.17 2.32
CA LYS A 3 -15.61 2.39 2.22
C LYS A 3 -16.14 2.42 0.79
N GLY A 4 -16.70 1.30 0.33
CA GLY A 4 -17.37 1.23 -0.97
C GLY A 4 -16.46 1.29 -2.21
N VAL A 5 -15.14 1.23 -2.02
CA VAL A 5 -14.19 1.20 -3.15
C VAL A 5 -14.16 -0.18 -3.78
N GLN A 6 -14.52 -0.23 -5.06
CA GLN A 6 -14.45 -1.44 -5.87
C GLN A 6 -12.99 -1.91 -6.01
N TYR A 7 -12.78 -3.23 -6.06
CA TYR A 7 -11.46 -3.88 -6.24
C TYR A 7 -10.45 -3.71 -5.10
N LEU A 8 -10.82 -3.05 -3.99
CA LEU A 8 -9.90 -2.79 -2.87
C LEU A 8 -9.23 -4.06 -2.32
N ASN A 9 -9.99 -5.15 -2.21
CA ASN A 9 -9.46 -6.41 -1.70
C ASN A 9 -8.44 -7.07 -2.64
N GLU A 10 -8.46 -6.76 -3.93
CA GLU A 10 -7.53 -7.35 -4.91
C GLU A 10 -6.11 -6.81 -4.77
N ILE A 11 -5.96 -5.58 -4.28
CA ILE A 11 -4.65 -4.94 -4.10
C ILE A 11 -4.09 -5.12 -2.69
N LYS A 12 -4.85 -5.74 -1.77
CA LYS A 12 -4.52 -5.80 -0.34
C LYS A 12 -3.12 -6.36 -0.09
N ASP A 13 -2.77 -7.47 -0.71
CA ASP A 13 -1.47 -8.12 -0.51
C ASP A 13 -0.31 -7.26 -1.02
N SER A 14 -0.53 -6.53 -2.12
CA SER A 14 0.46 -5.59 -2.65
C SER A 14 0.64 -4.36 -1.76
N VAL A 15 -0.45 -3.83 -1.19
CA VAL A 15 -0.38 -2.73 -0.20
C VAL A 15 0.34 -3.20 1.07
N VAL A 16 0.05 -4.39 1.57
CA VAL A 16 0.74 -4.98 2.73
C VAL A 16 2.23 -5.18 2.44
N ALA A 17 2.61 -5.65 1.24
CA ALA A 17 4.00 -5.77 0.85
C ALA A 17 4.73 -4.41 0.81
N GLY A 18 4.10 -3.38 0.25
CA GLY A 18 4.63 -2.01 0.25
C GLY A 18 4.79 -1.45 1.67
N PHE A 19 3.80 -1.66 2.54
CA PHE A 19 3.86 -1.26 3.95
C PHE A 19 4.98 -1.98 4.71
N GLN A 20 5.12 -3.30 4.52
CA GLN A 20 6.20 -4.06 5.14
C GLN A 20 7.57 -3.53 4.73
N TRP A 21 7.74 -3.16 3.45
CA TRP A 21 8.96 -2.53 2.99
C TRP A 21 9.21 -1.18 3.68
N ALA A 22 8.24 -0.27 3.64
CA ALA A 22 8.35 1.04 4.28
C ALA A 22 8.65 0.93 5.79
N SER A 23 8.10 -0.09 6.45
CA SER A 23 8.31 -0.31 7.89
C SER A 23 9.65 -0.92 8.26
N LYS A 24 10.30 -1.65 7.35
CA LYS A 24 11.64 -2.23 7.56
C LYS A 24 12.76 -1.24 7.25
N GLU A 25 12.52 -0.36 6.28
CA GLU A 25 13.46 0.67 5.80
C GLU A 25 12.81 2.05 5.93
N GLY A 26 12.80 2.60 7.14
CA GLY A 26 12.16 3.90 7.41
C GLY A 26 12.78 5.05 6.62
N ALA A 27 11.97 6.04 6.24
CA ALA A 27 12.37 7.09 5.30
C ALA A 27 13.50 8.03 5.78
N LEU A 28 13.78 8.11 7.09
CA LEU A 28 14.79 9.01 7.63
C LEU A 28 16.22 8.43 7.60
N ALA A 29 16.35 7.13 7.89
CA ALA A 29 17.65 6.49 8.13
C ALA A 29 17.66 4.99 7.80
N GLU A 30 16.66 4.48 7.08
CA GLU A 30 16.52 3.07 6.70
C GLU A 30 16.44 2.09 7.90
N GLU A 31 16.00 2.58 9.06
CA GLU A 31 15.82 1.77 10.26
C GLU A 31 14.40 1.22 10.39
N ASN A 32 14.26 0.12 11.14
CA ASN A 32 12.97 -0.49 11.44
C ASN A 32 12.06 0.47 12.22
N MET A 33 10.88 0.75 11.66
CA MET A 33 9.86 1.58 12.28
C MET A 33 9.11 0.83 13.40
N ARG A 34 8.67 1.54 14.44
CA ARG A 34 7.88 0.98 15.55
C ARG A 34 6.85 1.98 16.07
N GLY A 35 5.75 1.49 16.62
CA GLY A 35 4.74 2.32 17.28
C GLY A 35 3.89 3.18 16.34
N ILE A 36 3.77 2.79 15.08
CA ILE A 36 3.02 3.53 14.05
C ILE A 36 1.82 2.70 13.59
N CYS A 37 0.69 3.38 13.36
CA CYS A 37 -0.50 2.82 12.75
C CYS A 37 -0.74 3.54 11.42
N PHE A 38 -0.93 2.77 10.34
CA PHE A 38 -1.29 3.30 9.02
C PHE A 38 -2.76 2.97 8.73
N GLU A 39 -3.52 3.96 8.28
CA GLU A 39 -4.89 3.79 7.83
C GLU A 39 -5.01 4.17 6.36
N VAL A 40 -5.62 3.29 5.55
CA VAL A 40 -6.01 3.63 4.18
C VAL A 40 -7.29 4.47 4.24
N CYS A 41 -7.13 5.77 4.03
CA CYS A 41 -8.24 6.72 4.10
C CYS A 41 -9.12 6.70 2.84
N ASP A 42 -8.49 6.65 1.66
CA ASP A 42 -9.13 6.64 0.35
C ASP A 42 -8.19 6.02 -0.70
N VAL A 43 -8.74 5.61 -1.84
CA VAL A 43 -7.95 5.13 -2.98
C VAL A 43 -8.73 5.26 -4.29
N VAL A 44 -8.00 5.56 -5.37
CA VAL A 44 -8.51 5.49 -6.74
C VAL A 44 -7.85 4.31 -7.44
N LEU A 45 -8.67 3.39 -7.94
CA LEU A 45 -8.21 2.17 -8.62
C LEU A 45 -8.68 2.18 -10.07
N HIS A 46 -7.78 1.83 -10.98
CA HIS A 46 -8.13 1.59 -12.38
C HIS A 46 -9.21 0.48 -12.47
N ALA A 47 -10.04 0.43 -13.51
CA ALA A 47 -11.06 -0.63 -13.64
C ALA A 47 -10.48 -1.99 -14.06
N ASP A 48 -9.51 -1.98 -15.00
CA ASP A 48 -8.85 -3.20 -15.47
C ASP A 48 -7.73 -3.68 -14.55
N ALA A 49 -7.73 -4.97 -14.23
CA ALA A 49 -6.79 -5.60 -13.29
C ALA A 49 -5.32 -5.53 -13.77
N ILE A 50 -5.08 -5.50 -15.09
CA ILE A 50 -3.73 -5.39 -15.67
C ILE A 50 -3.02 -4.09 -15.29
N HIS A 51 -3.78 -3.07 -14.86
CA HIS A 51 -3.28 -1.77 -14.45
C HIS A 51 -3.21 -1.60 -12.92
N ARG A 52 -3.38 -2.69 -12.16
CA ARG A 52 -3.29 -2.71 -10.69
C ARG A 52 -2.40 -3.84 -10.18
N GLY A 53 -1.43 -4.27 -10.98
CA GLY A 53 -0.50 -5.34 -10.59
C GLY A 53 0.45 -4.91 -9.47
N GLY A 54 1.09 -5.89 -8.81
CA GLY A 54 2.02 -5.63 -7.70
C GLY A 54 3.17 -4.68 -8.07
N GLY A 55 3.68 -4.75 -9.30
CA GLY A 55 4.71 -3.84 -9.80
C GLY A 55 4.29 -2.36 -9.85
N GLN A 56 2.99 -2.07 -9.80
CA GLN A 56 2.44 -0.70 -9.75
C GLN A 56 2.02 -0.32 -8.33
N VAL A 57 1.35 -1.24 -7.63
CA VAL A 57 0.78 -0.97 -6.29
C VAL A 57 1.87 -0.92 -5.21
N ILE A 58 2.82 -1.86 -5.20
CA ILE A 58 3.87 -1.93 -4.16
C ILE A 58 4.70 -0.64 -4.07
N PRO A 59 5.27 -0.10 -5.17
CA PRO A 59 6.05 1.13 -5.09
C PRO A 59 5.18 2.34 -4.73
N THR A 60 3.88 2.32 -5.06
CA THR A 60 2.94 3.38 -4.67
C THR A 60 2.66 3.32 -3.17
N ALA A 61 2.45 2.13 -2.60
CA ALA A 61 2.17 1.94 -1.18
C ALA A 61 3.41 2.10 -0.27
N ARG A 62 4.63 2.01 -0.83
CA ARG A 62 5.88 2.27 -0.09
C ARG A 62 6.13 3.78 0.13
N ARG A 63 5.80 4.60 -0.87
CA ARG A 63 6.11 6.04 -0.90
C ARG A 63 5.18 6.83 0.01
#